data_AF-A0A644WGX6-F1
#
_entry.id   AF-A0A644WGX6-F1
#
_cell.length_a   1.000
_cell.length_b   1.000
_cell.length_c   1.000
_cell.angle_alpha   90.00
_cell.angle_beta   90.00
_cell.angle_gamma   90.00
#
_symmetry.space_group_name_H-M   'P 1'
#
loop_
_entity.id
_entity.type
_entity.pdbx_description
1 polymer ?
#
loop_
_entity_poly.entity_id
_entity_poly.type
_entity_poly.pdbx_seq_one_letter_code
_entity_poly.pdbx_strand_id
1 'polypeptide(L)' 'MTAVTESGLYSLVLGSRKPEAREFKRWITHDVIPTIRRHGVYATPDTVENLLNNPDTMIRMLQTFYDIIA' A
#
# COMPACT_ATOMS: atom_id res chain seq x y z
N MET A 1 -21.22 12.70 13.04
CA MET A 1 -20.29 11.55 13.16
C MET A 1 -18.93 12.06 12.71
N THR A 2 -17.92 12.04 13.56
CA THR A 2 -16.58 12.53 13.22
C THR A 2 -15.76 11.34 12.72
N ALA A 3 -15.34 11.36 11.46
CA ALA A 3 -14.50 10.33 10.85
C ALA A 3 -13.06 10.84 10.73
N VAL A 4 -12.09 9.92 10.80
CA VAL A 4 -10.68 10.24 10.52
C VAL A 4 -10.40 10.08 9.03
N THR A 5 -9.56 10.96 8.48
CA THR A 5 -9.03 10.78 7.12
C THR A 5 -7.95 9.70 7.10
N GLU A 6 -7.59 9.19 5.93
CA GLU A 6 -6.50 8.22 5.78
C GLU A 6 -5.16 8.77 6.28
N SER A 7 -4.82 10.02 5.95
CA SER A 7 -3.64 10.70 6.49
C SER A 7 -3.66 10.81 8.02
N GLY A 8 -4.84 11.11 8.59
CA GLY A 8 -5.05 11.15 10.03
C GLY A 8 -4.90 9.76 10.68
N LEU A 9 -5.42 8.72 10.05
CA LEU A 9 -5.27 7.34 10.49
C LEU A 9 -3.80 6.94 10.59
N TYR A 10 -3.00 7.18 9.55
CA TYR A 10 -1.57 6.86 9.58
C TYR A 10 -0.84 7.64 10.67
N SER A 11 -1.11 8.94 10.80
CA SER A 11 -0.51 9.79 11.85
C SER A 11 -0.81 9.24 13.25
N LEU A 12 -2.07 8.85 13.50
CA LEU A 12 -2.50 8.27 14.77
C LEU A 12 -1.84 6.92 15.05
N VAL A 13 -1.82 6.00 14.07
CA VAL A 13 -1.27 4.65 14.27
C VAL A 13 0.24 4.69 14.46
N LEU A 14 0.95 5.47 13.63
CA LEU A 14 2.41 5.60 13.71
C LEU A 14 2.86 6.27 15.02
N GLY A 15 2.11 7.25 15.52
CA GLY A 15 2.37 7.91 16.81
C GLY A 15 1.86 7.15 18.05
N SER A 16 0.98 6.16 17.87
CA SER A 16 0.33 5.45 18.98
C SER A 16 1.30 4.56 19.76
N ARG A 17 1.16 4.57 21.10
CA ARG A 17 1.87 3.67 22.02
C ARG A 17 1.04 2.43 22.40
N LYS A 18 -0.20 2.34 21.91
CA LYS A 18 -1.11 1.23 22.21
C LYS A 18 -0.62 -0.09 21.60
N PRO A 19 -0.77 -1.24 22.28
CA PRO A 19 -0.31 -2.54 21.77
C PRO A 19 -0.98 -2.91 20.44
N GLU A 20 -2.24 -2.51 20.23
CA GLU A 20 -3.02 -2.77 19.02
C GLU A 20 -2.41 -2.09 17.78
N ALA A 21 -1.68 -0.97 17.96
CA ALA A 21 -0.99 -0.29 16.86
C ALA A 21 0.33 -0.97 16.47
N ARG A 22 0.86 -1.89 17.29
CA ARG A 22 2.19 -2.48 17.06
C ARG A 22 2.23 -3.35 15.82
N GLU A 23 1.18 -4.14 15.59
CA GLU A 23 1.12 -5.05 14.45
C GLU A 23 1.10 -4.28 13.13
N PHE A 24 0.21 -3.30 13.00
CA PHE A 24 0.14 -2.44 11.82
C PHE A 24 1.46 -1.68 11.58
N LYS A 25 2.04 -1.09 12.65
CA LYS A 25 3.34 -0.40 12.55
C LYS A 25 4.44 -1.34 12.06
N ARG A 26 4.48 -2.58 12.56
CA ARG A 26 5.48 -3.55 12.14
C ARG A 26 5.28 -3.95 10.69
N TRP A 27 4.04 -4.27 10.30
CA TRP A 27 3.70 -4.63 8.93
C TRP A 27 4.08 -3.52 7.94
N ILE A 28 3.68 -2.27 8.19
CA ILE A 28 3.97 -1.18 7.27
C ILE A 28 5.48 -0.88 7.17
N THR A 29 6.21 -0.95 8.28
CA THR A 29 7.64 -0.59 8.31
C THR A 29 8.59 -1.71 7.89
N HIS A 30 8.20 -2.98 8.06
CA HIS A 30 9.08 -4.13 7.77
C HIS A 30 8.70 -4.86 6.48
N ASP A 31 7.43 -4.79 6.05
CA ASP A 31 6.97 -5.47 4.86
C ASP A 31 6.64 -4.46 3.75
N VAL A 32 5.64 -3.61 3.96
CA VAL A 32 5.09 -2.73 2.90
C VAL A 32 6.13 -1.74 2.38
N ILE A 33 6.63 -0.84 3.23
CA ILE A 33 7.57 0.20 2.80
C ILE A 33 8.87 -0.38 2.22
N PRO A 34 9.53 -1.38 2.86
CA PRO A 34 10.73 -1.99 2.29
C PRO A 34 10.49 -2.69 0.96
N THR A 35 9.31 -3.28 0.74
CA THR A 35 8.95 -3.92 -0.54
C THR A 35 8.75 -2.88 -1.63
N ILE A 36 8.01 -1.79 -1.36
CA ILE A 36 7.85 -0.67 -2.30
C ILE A 36 9.21 -0.05 -2.65
N ARG A 37 10.08 0.17 -1.65
CA ARG A 37 11.43 0.74 -1.89
C ARG A 37 12.31 -0.12 -2.78
N ARG A 38 12.15 -1.44 -2.76
CA ARG A 38 12.98 -2.38 -3.55
C ARG A 38 12.41 -2.67 -4.93
N HIS A 39 11.09 -2.80 -5.04
CA HIS A 39 10.43 -3.30 -6.24
C HIS A 39 9.53 -2.26 -6.94
N GLY A 40 9.34 -1.09 -6.33
CA GLY A 40 8.47 -0.02 -6.84
C GLY A 40 6.97 -0.22 -6.53
N VAL A 41 6.54 -1.43 -6.18
CA VAL A 41 5.12 -1.77 -5.96
C VAL A 41 4.95 -2.73 -4.79
N TYR A 42 3.79 -2.66 -4.12
CA TYR A 42 3.29 -3.67 -3.19
C TYR A 42 1.94 -4.18 -3.71
N ALA A 43 1.80 -5.48 -3.90
CA ALA A 43 0.60 -6.09 -4.46
C ALA A 43 0.32 -7.43 -3.78
N THR A 44 -0.96 -7.80 -3.70
CA THR A 44 -1.36 -9.11 -3.19
C THR A 44 -1.11 -10.20 -4.24
N PRO A 45 -0.96 -11.48 -3.85
CA PRO A 45 -0.83 -12.59 -4.78
C PRO A 45 -1.94 -12.63 -5.83
N ASP A 46 -3.19 -12.41 -5.41
CA ASP A 46 -4.34 -12.37 -6.33
C ASP A 46 -4.22 -11.23 -7.35
N THR A 47 -3.70 -10.07 -6.93
CA THR A 47 -3.47 -8.94 -7.85
C THR A 47 -2.41 -9.30 -8.88
N VAL A 48 -1.30 -9.91 -8.44
CA VAL A 48 -0.21 -10.34 -9.34
C VAL A 48 -0.72 -11.39 -10.33
N GLU A 49 -1.48 -12.38 -9.88
CA GLU A 49 -2.06 -13.40 -10.75
C GLU A 49 -2.98 -12.79 -11.82
N ASN A 50 -3.86 -11.87 -11.43
CA ASN A 50 -4.75 -11.18 -12.37
C ASN A 50 -3.96 -10.35 -13.41
N LEU A 51 -2.85 -9.72 -13.01
CA LEU A 51 -2.00 -8.96 -13.90
C LEU A 51 -1.26 -9.86 -14.91
N LEU A 52 -0.83 -11.04 -14.48
CA LEU A 52 -0.15 -12.01 -15.34
C LEU A 52 -1.11 -12.67 -16.34
N ASN A 53 -2.34 -12.92 -15.93
CA ASN A 53 -3.34 -13.61 -16.76
C ASN A 53 -4.13 -12.66 -17.68
N ASN A 54 -4.08 -11.34 -17.47
CA ASN A 54 -4.80 -10.36 -18.27
C ASN A 54 -3.92 -9.14 -18.66
N PRO A 55 -3.41 -9.10 -19.91
CA PRO A 55 -2.55 -8.02 -20.40
C PRO A 55 -3.16 -6.63 -20.31
N ASP A 56 -4.47 -6.49 -20.51
CA ASP A 56 -5.12 -5.17 -20.43
C ASP A 56 -5.12 -4.61 -19.01
N THR A 57 -5.25 -5.48 -18.00
CA THR A 57 -5.17 -5.09 -16.59
C THR A 57 -3.78 -4.56 -16.25
N MET A 58 -2.73 -5.24 -16.76
CA MET A 58 -1.35 -4.77 -16.60
C MET A 58 -1.15 -3.39 -17.22
N ILE A 59 -1.58 -3.20 -18.47
CA ILE A 59 -1.45 -1.92 -19.17
C ILE A 59 -2.17 -0.80 -18.41
N ARG A 60 -3.41 -1.05 -17.95
CA ARG A 60 -4.18 -0.07 -17.17
C ARG A 60 -3.49 0.31 -15.86
N MET A 61 -2.93 -0.66 -15.15
CA MET A 61 -2.24 -0.41 -13.89
C MET A 61 -0.98 0.43 -14.10
N LEU A 62 -0.18 0.11 -15.12
CA LEU A 62 1.03 0.86 -15.45
C LEU A 62 0.69 2.29 -15.91
N GLN A 63 -0.37 2.47 -16.70
CA GLN A 63 -0.85 3.79 -17.08
C GLN A 63 -1.26 4.62 -15.86
N THR A 64 -1.99 4.02 -14.93
CA THR A 64 -2.42 4.70 -13.69
C THR A 64 -1.19 5.18 -12.89
N PHE A 65 -0.16 4.35 -12.77
CA PHE A 65 1.08 4.77 -12.10
C PHE A 65 1.79 5.89 -12.84
N TYR A 66 1.85 5.83 -14.17
CA TYR A 66 2.42 6.90 -14.98
C TYR A 66 1.68 8.23 -14.76
N ASP A 67 0.35 8.21 -14.78
CA ASP A 67 -0.48 9.42 -14.61
C ASP A 67 -0.37 10.03 -13.19
N ILE A 68 0.03 9.24 -12.18
CA ILE A 68 0.25 9.74 -10.81
C ILE A 68 1.60 10.44 -10.68
N ILE A 69 2.63 10.01 -11.43
CA ILE A 69 4.01 10.48 -11.28
C ILE A 69 4.45 11.51 -12.33
N ALA A 70 3.76 11.59 -13.48
CA ALA A 70 4.01 12.53 -14.57
C ALA A 70 3.18 13.80 -14.41
#